data_AF-F3L0X0-F1
#
_entry.id   AF-F3L0X0-F1
#
_cell.length_a   1.000
_cell.length_b   1.000
_cell.length_c   1.000
_cell.angle_alpha   90.00
_cell.angle_beta   90.00
_cell.angle_gamma   90.00
#
_symmetry.space_group_name_H-M   'P 1'
#
loop_
_entity.id
_entity.type
_entity.pdbx_description
1 polymer ?
#
loop_
_entity_poly.entity_id
_entity_poly.type
_entity_poly.pdbx_seq_one_letter_code
_entity_poly.pdbx_strand_id
1 'polypeptide(L)' 'MDTIVVDMDADLRECVDCGFQEARPQAPGPSELPTRVSRGLSRRTETPAEPVRLMDPSLGAKKDS' A
#
# COMPACT_ATOMS: atom_id res chain seq x y z
N MET A 1 8.25 -15.56 -27.98
CA MET A 1 7.13 -14.91 -27.26
C MET A 1 7.75 -13.59 -26.84
N ASP A 2 7.38 -12.50 -27.51
CA ASP A 2 8.16 -11.26 -27.47
C ASP A 2 8.25 -10.72 -26.04
N THR A 3 9.42 -10.91 -25.40
CA THR A 3 9.67 -10.52 -24.01
C THR A 3 10.69 -9.40 -24.00
N ILE A 4 10.32 -8.26 -23.39
CA ILE A 4 11.23 -7.13 -23.18
C ILE A 4 11.78 -7.19 -21.76
N VAL A 5 13.11 -7.30 -21.64
CA VAL A 5 13.84 -7.27 -20.36
C VAL A 5 14.52 -5.92 -20.16
N VAL A 6 14.85 -5.58 -18.92
CA VAL A 6 15.56 -4.32 -18.62
C VAL A 6 16.98 -4.65 -18.18
N ASP A 7 17.95 -4.11 -18.90
CA ASP A 7 19.35 -4.09 -18.49
C ASP A 7 19.55 -2.94 -17.50
N MET A 8 19.97 -3.27 -16.28
CA MET A 8 20.18 -2.29 -15.20
C MET A 8 21.52 -1.57 -15.31
N ASP A 9 22.51 -2.16 -16.00
CA ASP A 9 23.82 -1.55 -16.20
C ASP A 9 23.78 -0.54 -17.35
N ALA A 10 23.06 -0.88 -18.44
CA ALA A 10 22.89 0.00 -19.60
C ALA A 10 21.70 0.97 -19.48
N ASP A 11 20.79 0.76 -18.53
CA ASP A 11 19.48 1.44 -18.41
C ASP A 11 18.66 1.40 -19.71
N LEU A 12 18.73 0.26 -20.41
CA LEU A 12 18.03 -0.01 -21.66
C LEU A 12 17.03 -1.15 -21.49
N ARG A 13 16.06 -1.18 -22.41
CA ARG A 13 15.11 -2.26 -22.56
C ARG A 13 15.46 -3.04 -23.82
N GLU A 14 15.56 -4.36 -23.72
CA GLU A 14 15.95 -5.23 -24.84
C GLU A 14 14.95 -6.35 -25.09
N CYS A 15 14.65 -6.63 -26.36
CA CYS A 15 13.87 -7.78 -26.78
C CYS A 15 14.74 -9.03 -26.88
N VAL A 16 14.37 -10.09 -26.17
CA VAL A 16 15.10 -11.36 -26.14
C VAL A 16 15.09 -12.12 -27.48
N ASP A 17 14.10 -11.86 -28.33
CA ASP A 17 13.88 -12.62 -29.57
C ASP A 17 14.49 -11.94 -30.81
N CYS A 18 14.53 -10.60 -30.87
CA CYS A 18 14.93 -9.86 -32.08
C CYS A 18 16.03 -8.80 -31.89
N GLY A 19 16.52 -8.58 -30.66
CA GLY A 19 17.59 -7.61 -30.39
C GLY A 19 17.16 -6.14 -30.49
N PHE A 20 15.86 -5.86 -30.46
CA PHE A 20 15.35 -4.49 -30.34
C PHE A 20 15.81 -3.87 -29.02
N GLN A 21 16.30 -2.64 -29.05
CA GLN A 21 16.76 -1.90 -27.87
C GLN A 21 16.16 -0.48 -27.83
N GLU A 22 15.69 -0.06 -26.66
CA GLU A 22 15.20 1.30 -26.42
C GLU A 22 15.62 1.84 -25.05
N ALA A 23 15.70 3.16 -24.93
CA ALA A 23 15.97 3.81 -23.65
C ALA A 23 14.85 3.52 -22.64
N ARG A 24 15.21 3.27 -21.38
CA ARG A 24 14.22 3.11 -20.33
C ARG A 24 13.47 4.45 -20.12
N PRO A 25 12.14 4.48 -20.24
CA PRO A 25 11.31 5.61 -19.86
C PRO A 25 11.59 5.97 -18.42
N GLN A 26 11.95 7.23 -18.22
CA GLN A 26 12.13 7.78 -16.90
C GLN A 26 10.80 7.72 -16.17
N ALA A 27 10.82 7.12 -14.98
CA ALA A 27 9.65 7.14 -14.12
C ALA A 27 9.29 8.61 -13.83
N PRO A 28 8.00 8.98 -13.77
CA PRO A 28 7.63 10.28 -13.25
C PRO A 28 8.28 10.46 -11.88
N GLY A 29 8.85 11.65 -11.64
CA GLY A 29 9.52 11.95 -10.38
C GLY A 29 8.62 11.66 -9.17
N PRO A 30 9.20 11.48 -7.97
CA PRO A 30 8.43 11.17 -6.77
C PRO A 30 7.39 12.28 -6.53
N SER A 31 6.13 11.95 -6.80
CA SER A 31 4.99 12.82 -6.58
C SER A 31 4.05 12.14 -5.61
N GLU A 32 3.46 12.92 -4.72
CA GLU A 32 2.44 12.38 -3.84
C GLU A 32 1.24 11.95 -4.68
N LEU A 33 0.83 10.68 -4.53
CA LEU A 33 -0.37 10.18 -5.18
C LEU A 33 -1.57 11.01 -4.69
N PRO A 34 -2.50 11.41 -5.59
CA PRO A 34 -3.69 12.14 -5.23
C PRO A 34 -4.67 11.22 -4.50
N THR A 35 -4.35 10.90 -3.24
CA THR A 35 -5.21 10.12 -2.37
C THR A 35 -6.23 11.06 -1.73
N ARG A 36 -7.49 10.61 -1.61
CA ARG A 36 -8.57 11.40 -0.98
C ARG A 36 -8.36 11.64 0.53
N VAL A 37 -7.33 11.04 1.11
CA VAL A 37 -7.02 11.15 2.53
C VAL A 37 -5.85 12.12 2.69
N SER A 38 -6.15 13.41 2.84
CA SER A 38 -5.14 14.35 3.29
C SER A 38 -4.74 14.00 4.73
N ARG A 39 -3.43 13.92 5.00
CA ARG A 39 -2.82 13.45 6.28
C ARG A 39 -3.22 14.24 7.54
N GLY A 40 -4.11 15.23 7.46
CA GLY A 40 -4.39 16.17 8.55
C GLY A 40 -5.83 16.21 9.06
N LEU A 41 -6.84 15.71 8.35
CA LEU A 41 -8.24 15.94 8.77
C LEU A 41 -8.66 15.03 9.94
N SER A 42 -8.25 13.76 9.93
CA SER A 42 -8.63 12.81 10.99
C SER A 42 -7.95 13.07 12.34
N ARG A 43 -6.88 13.89 12.37
CA ARG A 43 -6.18 14.30 13.61
C ARG A 43 -6.64 15.65 14.16
N ARG A 44 -7.49 16.39 13.44
CA ARG A 44 -7.96 17.73 13.87
C ARG A 44 -9.10 17.68 14.88
N THR A 45 -9.75 16.54 15.03
CA THR A 45 -10.78 16.33 16.04
C THR A 45 -10.22 15.45 17.13
N GLU A 46 -9.92 16.05 18.28
CA GLU A 46 -9.67 15.33 19.53
C GLU A 46 -10.96 14.57 19.86
N THR A 47 -10.97 13.26 19.62
CA THR A 47 -12.12 12.42 19.96
C THR A 47 -12.20 12.33 21.47
N PRO A 48 -13.35 12.66 22.10
CA PRO A 48 -13.50 12.52 23.54
C PRO A 48 -13.27 11.06 23.94
N ALA A 49 -12.48 10.84 24.99
CA ALA A 49 -12.23 9.50 25.50
C ALA A 49 -13.51 8.92 26.11
N GLU A 50 -14.07 7.87 25.51
CA GLU A 50 -15.16 7.11 26.10
C GLU A 50 -14.63 5.89 26.87
N PRO A 51 -15.22 5.55 28.04
CA PRO A 51 -14.78 4.41 28.83
C PRO A 51 -15.08 3.08 28.12
N VAL A 52 -14.08 2.20 28.06
CA VAL A 52 -14.24 0.83 27.55
C VAL A 52 -14.94 -0.03 28.59
N ARG A 53 -16.07 -0.66 28.23
CA ARG A 53 -16.74 -1.67 29.06
C ARG A 53 -16.15 -3.04 28.76
N LEU A 54 -15.33 -3.57 29.67
CA LEU A 54 -14.90 -4.97 29.58
C LEU A 54 -16.07 -5.89 29.97
N MET A 55 -16.46 -6.76 29.05
CA MET A 55 -17.40 -7.85 29.32
C MET A 55 -16.59 -9.06 29.80
N ASP A 56 -16.96 -9.61 30.96
CA ASP A 56 -16.36 -10.84 31.47
C ASP A 56 -17.09 -12.06 30.87
N PRO A 57 -16.42 -12.89 30.05
CA PRO A 57 -17.03 -14.06 29.43
C PRO A 57 -17.42 -15.15 30.45
N SER A 58 -16.91 -15.10 31.68
CA SER A 58 -17.24 -16.08 32.73
C SER A 58 -18.62 -15.86 33.37
N LEU A 59 -19.21 -14.66 33.22
CA LEU A 59 -20.51 -14.32 33.80
C LEU A 59 -21.70 -15.00 33.11
N GLY A 60 -21.50 -15.57 31.91
CA GLY A 60 -22.51 -16.35 31.19
C GLY A 60 -22.54 -17.85 31.53
N ALA A 61 -21.59 -18.34 32.35
CA ALA A 61 -21.39 -19.79 32.55
C ALA A 61 -22.06 -20.36 33.81
N LYS A 62 -22.87 -19.58 34.55
CA LYS A 62 -23.58 -20.05 35.76
C LYS A 62 -25.09 -19.97 35.62
N LYS A 63 -25.67 -20.97 34.97
CA LYS A 63 -26.98 -21.55 35.28
C LYS A 63 -27.16 -22.76 34.37
N ASP A 64 -26.78 -23.94 34.86
CA ASP A 64 -27.29 -25.26 34.47
C ASP A 64 -26.49 -26.32 35.26
N SER A 65 -26.77 -26.46 36.55
CA SER A 65 -26.73 -27.73 37.30
C SER A 65 -27.16 -27.54 38.75
#